data_AF-A0A521M3W8-F1
#
_entry.id   AF-A0A521M3W8-F1
#
_cell.length_a   1.000
_cell.length_b   1.000
_cell.length_c   1.000
_cell.angle_alpha   90.00
_cell.angle_beta   90.00
_cell.angle_gamma   90.00
#
_symmetry.space_group_name_H-M   'P 1'
#
loop_
_entity.id
_entity.type
_entity.pdbx_description
1 polymer ?
#
loop_
_entity_poly.entity_id
_entity_poly.type
_entity_poly.pdbx_seq_one_letter_code
_entity_poly.pdbx_strand_id
1 'polypeptide(L)' 'MDKSIDNSPGLVAVRIPDDEVDLYNVTEGGWYAIDHEDKAVLGPFESLGECDRAIHDRTALVAPPASSATRPHVT' A
#
# COMPACT_ATOMS: atom_id res chain seq x y z
N MET A 1 11.87 4.21 23.99
CA MET A 1 11.29 3.28 22.99
C MET A 1 10.40 4.10 22.09
N ASP A 2 11.02 4.88 21.21
CA ASP A 2 10.41 5.40 20.00
C ASP A 2 9.94 4.20 19.18
N LYS A 3 8.70 3.80 19.44
CA LYS A 3 7.98 2.92 18.52
C LYS A 3 7.69 3.83 17.34
N SER A 4 8.65 3.97 16.43
CA SER A 4 8.38 4.38 15.07
C SER A 4 7.32 3.39 14.60
N ILE A 5 6.05 3.76 14.73
CA ILE A 5 5.00 3.22 13.90
C ILE A 5 5.56 3.51 12.52
N ASP A 6 6.11 2.47 11.92
CA ASP A 6 6.34 2.41 10.51
C ASP A 6 4.97 2.75 9.92
N ASN A 7 4.77 4.03 9.60
CA ASN A 7 3.55 4.54 8.97
C ASN A 7 3.57 4.17 7.49
N SER A 8 4.28 3.11 7.13
CA SER A 8 4.07 2.42 5.89
C SER A 8 2.66 1.84 5.99
N PRO A 9 1.76 2.18 5.07
CA PRO A 9 0.54 1.41 4.93
C PRO A 9 1.02 -0.01 4.64
N GLY A 10 0.86 -0.93 5.60
CA GLY A 10 1.35 -2.31 5.51
C GLY A 10 0.49 -3.13 4.56
N LEU A 11 0.39 -2.62 3.34
CA LEU A 11 -0.35 -3.19 2.25
C LEU A 11 0.50 -4.31 1.66
N VAL A 12 -0.13 -5.45 1.45
CA VAL A 12 0.48 -6.62 0.83
C VAL A 12 -0.24 -6.94 -0.46
N ALA A 13 0.50 -7.30 -1.50
CA ALA A 13 -0.07 -7.72 -2.77
C ALA A 13 -0.56 -9.17 -2.66
N VAL A 14 -1.87 -9.38 -2.82
CA VAL A 14 -2.52 -10.70 -2.77
C VAL A 14 -3.21 -10.95 -4.10
N ARG A 15 -3.06 -12.17 -4.63
CA ARG A 15 -3.78 -12.60 -5.83
C ARG A 15 -5.10 -13.22 -5.40
N ILE A 16 -6.21 -12.62 -5.84
CA ILE A 16 -7.56 -13.12 -5.63
C ILE A 16 -8.04 -13.71 -6.96
N PRO A 17 -8.22 -15.04 -7.08
CA PRO A 17 -8.83 -15.64 -8.26
C PRO A 17 -10.33 -15.32 -8.32
N ASP A 18 -10.92 -15.44 -9.52
CA ASP A 18 -12.34 -15.18 -9.77
C ASP A 18 -13.29 -16.04 -8.92
N ASP A 19 -12.86 -17.24 -8.51
CA ASP A 19 -13.63 -18.15 -7.65
C ASP A 19 -13.66 -17.72 -6.17
N GLU A 20 -12.75 -16.84 -5.75
CA GLU A 20 -12.61 -16.39 -4.35
C GLU A 20 -13.04 -14.93 -4.14
N VAL A 21 -13.61 -14.27 -5.16
CA VAL A 21 -14.00 -12.84 -5.10
C VAL A 21 -15.05 -12.56 -4.03
N ASP A 22 -15.98 -13.50 -3.82
CA ASP A 22 -16.99 -13.41 -2.76
C ASP A 22 -16.39 -13.46 -1.36
N LEU A 23 -15.27 -14.17 -1.17
CA LEU A 23 -14.61 -14.30 0.14
C LEU A 23 -13.95 -12.99 0.58
N TYR A 24 -13.42 -12.24 -0.38
CA TYR A 24 -12.79 -10.94 -0.16
C TYR A 24 -13.73 -9.75 -0.42
N ASN A 25 -15.00 -10.02 -0.72
CA ASN A 25 -16.03 -9.02 -1.02
C ASN A 25 -15.60 -8.07 -2.16
N VAL A 26 -14.99 -8.62 -3.20
CA VAL A 26 -14.61 -7.93 -4.44
C VAL A 26 -15.47 -8.45 -5.60
N THR A 27 -15.51 -7.70 -6.70
CA THR A 27 -16.38 -8.03 -7.85
C THR A 27 -15.67 -8.78 -8.97
N GLU A 28 -14.33 -8.79 -8.98
CA GLU A 28 -13.53 -9.37 -10.05
C GLU A 28 -12.23 -9.97 -9.49
N GLY A 29 -11.69 -10.98 -10.18
CA GLY A 29 -10.41 -11.59 -9.83
C GLY A 29 -9.24 -10.73 -10.30
N GLY A 30 -8.18 -10.66 -9.50
CA GLY A 30 -7.01 -9.86 -9.83
C GLY A 30 -5.99 -9.78 -8.70
N TRP A 31 -4.97 -8.95 -8.90
CA TRP A 31 -4.06 -8.57 -7.83
C TRP A 31 -4.65 -7.41 -7.05
N TYR A 32 -4.64 -7.54 -5.72
CA TYR A 32 -5.16 -6.54 -4.81
C TYR A 32 -4.13 -6.19 -3.74
N ALA A 33 -4.09 -4.91 -3.39
CA ALA A 33 -3.34 -4.46 -2.21
C ALA A 33 -4.25 -4.58 -0.99
N ILE A 34 -3.92 -5.48 -0.10
CA ILE A 34 -4.67 -5.79 1.11
C ILE A 34 -3.98 -5.17 2.33
N ASP A 35 -4.73 -4.50 3.19
CA ASP A 35 -4.21 -3.97 4.47
C ASP A 35 -4.13 -5.04 5.57
N HIS A 36 -3.56 -4.71 6.73
CA HIS A 36 -3.53 -5.55 7.93
C HIS A 36 -4.91 -6.03 8.41
N GLU A 37 -6.00 -5.35 8.03
CA GLU A 37 -7.38 -5.78 8.30
C GLU A 37 -7.96 -6.74 7.24
N ASP A 38 -7.13 -7.29 6.37
CA ASP A 38 -7.53 -8.16 5.25
C ASP A 38 -8.54 -7.48 4.29
N LYS A 39 -8.44 -6.15 4.18
CA LYS A 39 -9.30 -5.33 3.31
C LYS A 39 -8.60 -4.97 2.02
N ALA A 40 -9.23 -5.24 0.89
CA ALA A 40 -8.78 -4.76 -0.41
C ALA A 40 -8.90 -3.24 -0.48
N VAL A 41 -7.75 -2.57 -0.65
CA VAL A 41 -7.67 -1.10 -0.68
C VAL A 41 -7.28 -0.58 -2.06
N LEU A 42 -6.54 -1.35 -2.85
CA LEU A 42 -6.21 -1.02 -4.25
C LEU A 42 -6.41 -2.26 -5.13
N GLY A 43 -6.82 -2.04 -6.38
CA GLY A 43 -7.06 -3.09 -7.37
C GLY A 43 -8.50 -3.07 -7.92
N PRO A 44 -8.85 -4.03 -8.81
CA PRO A 44 -8.00 -5.11 -9.30
C PRO A 44 -6.86 -4.63 -10.21
N PHE A 45 -5.70 -5.26 -10.11
CA PHE A 45 -4.59 -5.11 -11.06
C PHE A 45 -4.38 -6.40 -11.85
N GLU A 46 -3.92 -6.28 -13.09
CA GLU A 46 -3.67 -7.44 -13.96
C GLU A 46 -2.38 -8.17 -13.57
N SER A 47 -1.43 -7.49 -12.91
CA SER A 47 -0.11 -8.03 -12.55
C SER A 47 0.39 -7.60 -11.18
N LEU A 48 1.18 -8.48 -10.54
CA LEU A 48 1.87 -8.21 -9.28
C LEU A 48 2.73 -6.93 -9.34
N GLY A 49 3.41 -6.69 -10.46
CA GLY A 49 4.26 -5.51 -10.62
C GLY A 49 3.51 -4.18 -10.60
N GLU A 50 2.26 -4.14 -11.08
CA GLU A 50 1.41 -2.95 -10.98
C GLU A 50 0.90 -2.75 -9.55
N CYS A 51 0.47 -3.83 -8.91
CA CYS A 51 0.02 -3.81 -7.52
C CYS A 51 1.13 -3.37 -6.56
N ASP A 52 2.33 -3.93 -6.71
CA ASP A 52 3.51 -3.58 -5.90
C ASP A 52 3.89 -2.11 -6.09
N ARG A 53 3.91 -1.63 -7.34
CA ARG A 53 4.17 -0.22 -7.63
C ARG A 53 3.12 0.70 -7.00
N ALA A 54 1.85 0.33 -7.04
CA ALA A 54 0.76 1.11 -6.44
C ALA A 54 0.85 1.12 -4.90
N ILE A 55 1.23 0.00 -4.28
CA ILE A 55 1.52 -0.07 -2.85
C ILE A 55 2.67 0.86 -2.50
N HIS A 56 3.78 0.79 -3.24
CA HIS A 56 4.97 1.58 -2.99
C HIS A 56 4.74 3.08 -3.22
N ASP A 57 4.01 3.45 -4.28
CA ASP A 57 3.58 4.84 -4.55
C ASP A 57 2.73 5.38 -3.40
N ARG A 58 1.77 4.58 -2.93
CA ARG A 58 0.95 4.97 -1.79
C ARG A 58 1.78 5.12 -0.53
N THR A 59 2.66 4.18 -0.20
CA THR A 59 3.59 4.27 0.93
C THR A 59 4.45 5.52 0.87
N ALA A 60 4.94 5.88 -0.32
CA ALA A 60 5.71 7.10 -0.53
C ALA A 60 4.89 8.38 -0.33
N LEU A 61 3.58 8.34 -0.56
CA LEU A 61 2.65 9.46 -0.29
C LEU A 61 2.25 9.57 1.19
N VAL A 62 2.12 8.46 1.91
CA VAL A 62 1.73 8.47 3.36
C VAL A 62 2.92 8.71 4.27
N ALA A 63 4.11 8.27 3.87
CA ALA A 63 5.34 8.72 4.51
C ALA A 63 5.41 10.24 4.31
N PRO A 64 5.41 11.06 5.39
CA PRO A 64 5.65 12.48 5.20
C PRO A 64 6.97 12.60 4.44
N PRO A 65 7.08 13.46 3.41
CA PRO A 65 8.37 13.71 2.84
C PRO A 65 9.25 14.09 4.02
N ALA A 66 10.36 13.39 4.23
CA ALA A 66 11.42 13.86 5.10
C ALA A 66 11.93 15.16 4.46
N SER A 67 11.18 16.23 4.67
CA SER A 67 11.33 17.57 4.15
C SER A 67 10.68 18.51 5.15
N SER A 68 11.11 18.36 6.40
CA SER A 68 11.59 19.51 7.15
C SER A 68 13.11 19.66 6.96
N ALA A 69 13.60 19.43 5.74
CA ALA A 69 14.87 20.00 5.28
C ALA A 69 14.60 21.44 4.87
N THR A 70 14.31 22.30 5.85
CA THR A 70 14.43 23.75 5.69
C THR A 70 15.14 24.25 6.92
N ARG A 71 16.45 24.41 6.79
CA ARG A 71 17.20 25.57 7.28
C ARG A 71 18.65 25.43 6.81
N PRO A 72 19.08 26.13 5.76
CA PRO A 72 20.48 26.53 5.69
C PRO A 72 20.69 27.52 6.84
N HIS A 73 21.16 27.04 8.00
CA HIS A 73 21.73 27.93 9.00
C HIS A 73 23.16 28.22 8.55
N VAL A 74 23.30 29.22 7.68
CA VAL A 74 24.56 29.91 7.52
C VAL A 74 24.69 30.90 8.67
N THR A 75 25.71 30.73 9.51
CA THR A 75 26.29 31.79 10.34
C THR A 75 27.77 31.51 10.47
#